data_AF-A0A843BK40-F1
#
_entry.id   AF-A0A843BK40-F1
#
_cell.length_a   1.000
_cell.length_b   1.000
_cell.length_c   1.000
_cell.angle_alpha   90.00
_cell.angle_beta   90.00
_cell.angle_gamma   90.00
#
_symmetry.space_group_name_H-M   'P 1'
#
loop_
_entity.id
_entity.type
_entity.pdbx_description
1 polymer ?
#
loop_
_entity_poly.entity_id
_entity_poly.type
_entity_poly.pdbx_seq_one_letter_code
_entity_poly.pdbx_strand_id
1 'polypeptide(L)'
;MNRTPSLLQSTRYNTSQKILEELADAESRPILFSSVTNERSAAELSELLHIPLSSVYKKLDKLRQLGLITVARTVMDANRKRVKMYKSNIAEASIHIKNHAPDLEPVPDPILVANKSGSAGEGHELISQDEFDITRMIIEELGNARSRAVLFSIRDSAKNSRAVSVELQMPLSVVSDALARLEYLGLAEKLVADGNETGAYRSRIAEASITISGSEPTLALVEN
;
A
#
# COMPACT_ATOMS: atom_id res chain seq x y z
N MET A 1 -11.02 27.64 -10.74
CA MET A 1 -11.68 27.79 -9.42
C MET A 1 -11.14 26.71 -8.50
N ASN A 2 -10.21 27.06 -7.61
CA ASN A 2 -9.62 26.11 -6.66
C ASN A 2 -10.60 25.89 -5.52
N ARG A 3 -11.24 24.71 -5.49
CA ARG A 3 -12.02 24.27 -4.34
C ARG A 3 -11.03 23.93 -3.23
N THR A 4 -10.89 24.81 -2.24
CA THR A 4 -10.20 24.46 -0.99
C THR A 4 -10.98 23.31 -0.34
N PRO A 5 -10.37 22.12 -0.17
CA PRO A 5 -11.04 21.01 0.48
C PRO A 5 -11.41 21.43 1.91
N SER A 6 -12.63 21.11 2.34
CA SER A 6 -13.08 21.38 3.71
C SER A 6 -12.12 20.70 4.71
N LEU A 7 -11.94 21.28 5.90
CA LEU A 7 -11.02 20.73 6.92
C LEU A 7 -11.27 19.24 7.19
N LEU A 8 -12.53 18.80 7.20
CA LEU A 8 -12.91 17.40 7.33
C LEU A 8 -12.47 16.53 6.15
N GLN A 9 -12.55 17.05 4.91
CA GLN A 9 -12.02 16.36 3.72
C GLN A 9 -10.50 16.25 3.78
N SER A 10 -9.81 17.32 4.19
CA SER A 10 -8.35 17.32 4.36
C SER A 10 -7.88 16.35 5.45
N THR A 11 -8.58 16.27 6.59
CA THR A 11 -8.27 15.32 7.66
C THR A 11 -8.58 13.88 7.27
N ARG A 12 -9.74 13.61 6.64
CA ARG A 12 -10.06 12.26 6.14
C ARG A 12 -9.06 11.81 5.08
N TYR A 13 -8.72 12.68 4.14
CA TYR A 13 -7.70 12.42 3.14
C TYR A 13 -6.34 12.09 3.77
N ASN A 14 -5.95 12.81 4.82
CA ASN A 14 -4.73 12.55 5.56
C ASN A 14 -4.74 11.18 6.26
N THR A 15 -5.87 10.79 6.86
CA THR A 15 -6.02 9.47 7.51
C THR A 15 -6.06 8.33 6.50
N SER A 16 -6.87 8.44 5.45
CA SER A 16 -6.94 7.45 4.37
C SER A 16 -5.57 7.24 3.72
N GLN A 17 -4.82 8.33 3.48
CA GLN A 17 -3.47 8.23 2.95
C GLN A 17 -2.53 7.47 3.89
N LYS A 18 -2.58 7.74 5.19
CA LYS A 18 -1.76 7.03 6.18
C LYS A 18 -2.11 5.56 6.30
N ILE A 19 -3.40 5.23 6.22
CA ILE A 19 -3.87 3.84 6.19
C ILE A 19 -3.33 3.14 4.94
N LEU A 20 -3.45 3.77 3.77
CA LEU A 20 -2.93 3.23 2.52
C LEU A 20 -1.41 3.00 2.59
N GLU A 21 -0.65 3.95 3.14
CA GLU A 21 0.80 3.79 3.33
C GLU A 21 1.15 2.58 4.21
N GLU A 22 0.45 2.38 5.32
CA GLU A 22 0.68 1.22 6.18
C GLU A 22 0.19 -0.09 5.56
N LEU A 23 -0.86 -0.04 4.73
CA LEU A 23 -1.32 -1.20 3.97
C LEU A 23 -0.42 -1.51 2.78
N ALA A 24 0.34 -0.56 2.25
CA ALA A 24 1.32 -0.81 1.19
C ALA A 24 2.68 -1.25 1.74
N ASP A 25 2.99 -0.87 2.99
CA ASP A 25 4.27 -1.14 3.64
C ASP A 25 4.48 -2.64 3.93
N ALA A 26 5.62 -3.15 3.51
CA ALA A 26 5.93 -4.58 3.59
C ALA A 26 6.32 -5.08 4.98
N GLU A 27 6.62 -4.21 5.95
CA GLU A 27 6.81 -4.63 7.34
C GLU A 27 5.50 -4.56 8.13
N SER A 28 4.61 -3.63 7.77
CA SER A 28 3.35 -3.35 8.47
C SER A 28 2.28 -4.38 8.12
N ARG A 29 2.16 -4.76 6.84
CA ARG A 29 1.20 -5.79 6.41
C ARG A 29 1.41 -7.12 7.13
N PRO A 30 2.62 -7.74 7.16
CA PRO A 30 2.78 -9.01 7.86
C PRO A 30 2.43 -8.89 9.34
N ILE A 31 2.72 -7.77 10.01
CA ILE A 31 2.30 -7.54 11.40
C ILE A 31 0.77 -7.58 11.55
N LEU A 32 0.03 -6.91 10.67
CA LEU A 32 -1.44 -6.92 10.67
C LEU A 32 -1.98 -8.32 10.44
N PHE A 33 -1.64 -8.95 9.32
CA PHE A 33 -2.27 -10.20 8.89
C PHE A 33 -1.84 -11.41 9.70
N SER A 34 -0.63 -11.39 10.27
CA SER A 34 -0.20 -12.39 11.25
C SER A 34 -1.05 -12.33 12.53
N SER A 35 -1.61 -11.17 12.88
CA SER A 35 -2.40 -10.96 14.11
C SER A 35 -3.92 -11.01 13.91
N VAL A 36 -4.41 -11.49 12.76
CA VAL A 36 -5.85 -11.60 12.44
C VAL A 36 -6.49 -12.76 13.22
N THR A 37 -6.01 -13.98 12.97
CA THR A 37 -6.58 -15.18 13.58
C THR A 37 -6.16 -15.35 15.03
N ASN A 38 -4.90 -15.02 15.35
CA ASN A 38 -4.31 -15.20 16.66
C ASN A 38 -3.74 -13.89 17.16
N GLU A 39 -4.01 -13.56 18.43
CA GLU A 39 -3.38 -12.41 19.07
C GLU A 39 -1.89 -12.68 19.29
N ARG A 40 -1.03 -11.69 19.02
CA ARG A 40 0.43 -11.85 19.15
C ARG A 40 1.05 -10.71 19.93
N SER A 41 2.07 -11.03 20.71
CA SER A 41 2.94 -10.05 21.35
C SER A 41 3.94 -9.48 20.37
N ALA A 42 4.54 -8.34 20.71
CA ALA A 42 5.61 -7.75 19.90
C ALA A 42 6.83 -8.67 19.76
N ALA A 43 7.11 -9.50 20.79
CA ALA A 43 8.22 -10.45 20.75
C ALA A 43 7.95 -11.59 19.75
N GLU A 44 6.77 -12.21 19.84
CA GLU A 44 6.34 -13.25 18.89
C GLU A 44 6.34 -12.74 17.45
N LEU A 45 5.87 -11.50 17.22
CA LEU A 45 5.89 -10.88 15.90
C LEU A 45 7.31 -10.64 15.37
N SER A 46 8.22 -10.20 16.24
CA SER A 46 9.62 -9.97 15.89
C SER A 46 10.32 -11.25 15.48
N GLU A 47 10.10 -12.33 16.24
CA GLU A 47 10.66 -13.65 15.96
C GLU A 47 10.07 -14.25 14.69
N LEU A 48 8.73 -14.23 14.56
CA LEU A 48 8.02 -14.83 13.43
C LEU A 48 8.33 -14.15 12.09
N LEU A 49 8.41 -12.81 12.08
CA LEU A 49 8.52 -12.03 10.86
C LEU A 49 9.96 -11.62 10.55
N HIS A 50 10.91 -11.96 11.42
CA HIS A 50 12.31 -11.52 11.35
C HIS A 50 12.47 -9.99 11.28
N ILE A 51 11.53 -9.24 11.85
CA ILE A 51 11.57 -7.78 11.94
C ILE A 51 12.20 -7.41 13.29
N PRO A 52 13.15 -6.45 13.34
CA PRO A 52 13.72 -6.00 14.60
C PRO A 52 12.64 -5.57 15.60
N LEU A 53 12.76 -6.01 16.86
CA LEU A 53 11.76 -5.75 17.90
C LEU A 53 11.42 -4.26 18.05
N SER A 54 12.42 -3.37 17.91
CA SER A 54 12.21 -1.92 17.95
C SER A 54 11.36 -1.41 16.78
N SER A 55 11.53 -1.97 15.58
CA SER A 55 10.69 -1.68 14.41
C SER A 55 9.26 -2.19 14.63
N VAL A 56 9.10 -3.41 15.17
CA VAL A 56 7.77 -3.96 15.51
C VAL A 56 7.03 -3.03 16.48
N TYR A 57 7.67 -2.56 17.55
CA TYR A 57 7.03 -1.62 18.47
C TYR A 57 6.61 -0.30 17.80
N LYS A 58 7.46 0.26 16.93
CA LYS A 58 7.12 1.49 16.18
C LYS A 58 5.92 1.27 15.26
N LYS A 59 5.90 0.16 14.53
CA LYS A 59 4.79 -0.21 13.63
C LYS A 59 3.51 -0.46 14.41
N LEU A 60 3.55 -1.24 15.49
CA LEU A 60 2.39 -1.49 16.33
C LEU A 60 1.78 -0.20 16.89
N ASP A 61 2.59 0.77 17.32
CA ASP A 61 2.06 2.05 17.78
C ASP A 61 1.41 2.84 16.65
N LYS A 62 2.04 2.91 15.46
CA LYS A 62 1.48 3.58 14.28
C LYS A 62 0.17 2.94 13.83
N LEU A 63 0.13 1.62 13.68
CA LEU A 63 -1.05 0.84 13.32
C LEU A 63 -2.18 1.03 14.33
N ARG A 64 -1.87 1.12 15.62
CA ARG A 64 -2.85 1.36 16.69
C ARG A 64 -3.41 2.78 16.62
N GLN A 65 -2.57 3.78 16.36
CA GLN A 65 -3.02 5.17 16.17
C GLN A 65 -3.97 5.30 14.97
N LEU A 66 -3.80 4.45 13.94
CA LEU A 66 -4.69 4.38 12.77
C LEU A 66 -5.92 3.48 12.98
N GLY A 67 -6.04 2.82 14.14
CA GLY A 67 -7.16 1.92 14.45
C GLY A 67 -7.13 0.57 13.73
N LEU A 68 -6.02 0.23 13.06
CA LEU A 68 -5.87 -1.03 12.30
C LEU A 68 -5.55 -2.22 13.21
N ILE A 69 -5.02 -1.96 14.42
CA ILE A 69 -4.70 -3.00 15.41
C ILE A 69 -5.08 -2.53 16.82
N THR A 70 -5.44 -3.45 17.69
CA THR A 70 -5.81 -3.18 19.09
C THR A 70 -5.06 -4.09 20.06
N VAL A 71 -4.87 -3.62 21.29
CA VAL A 71 -4.42 -4.47 22.40
C VAL A 71 -5.62 -5.26 22.90
N ALA A 72 -5.71 -6.54 22.54
CA ALA A 72 -6.83 -7.38 22.90
C ALA A 72 -6.79 -7.79 24.38
N ARG A 73 -5.61 -8.12 24.90
CA ARG A 73 -5.39 -8.42 26.33
C ARG A 73 -3.96 -8.15 26.75
N THR A 74 -3.72 -8.22 28.06
CA THR A 74 -2.38 -8.23 28.64
C THR A 74 -2.22 -9.49 29.45
N VAL A 75 -1.17 -10.26 29.16
CA VAL A 75 -0.85 -11.53 29.83
C VAL A 75 0.45 -11.39 30.63
N MET A 76 0.69 -12.31 31.56
CA MET A 76 1.97 -12.43 32.25
C MET A 76 2.82 -13.46 31.52
N ASP A 77 4.05 -13.10 31.14
CA ASP A 77 5.00 -14.03 30.55
C ASP A 77 5.69 -14.91 31.62
N ALA A 78 6.54 -15.83 31.15
CA ALA A 78 7.31 -16.74 32.02
C ALA A 78 8.22 -16.00 33.02
N ASN A 79 8.61 -14.76 32.71
CA ASN A 79 9.44 -13.91 33.55
C ASN A 79 8.60 -12.99 34.46
N ARG A 80 7.30 -13.24 34.59
CA ARG A 80 6.34 -12.44 35.36
C ARG A 80 6.27 -10.98 34.90
N LYS A 81 6.55 -10.72 33.63
CA LYS A 81 6.36 -9.41 33.01
C LYS A 81 5.02 -9.35 32.32
N ARG A 82 4.34 -8.20 32.43
CA ARG A 82 3.11 -7.94 31.68
C ARG A 82 3.43 -7.69 30.20
N VAL A 83 2.85 -8.49 29.33
CA VAL A 83 3.02 -8.42 27.87
C VAL A 83 1.68 -8.16 27.21
N LYS A 84 1.63 -7.18 26.31
CA LYS A 84 0.45 -6.84 25.51
C LYS A 84 0.31 -7.83 24.36
N MET A 85 -0.89 -8.36 24.17
CA MET A 85 -1.27 -9.17 23.03
C MET A 85 -2.08 -8.30 22.07
N TYR A 86 -1.66 -8.25 20.81
CA TYR A 86 -2.23 -7.41 19.77
C TYR A 86 -3.08 -8.25 18.82
N LYS A 87 -4.21 -7.70 18.38
CA LYS A 87 -5.12 -8.29 17.40
C LYS A 87 -5.42 -7.31 16.29
N SER A 88 -5.35 -7.76 15.04
CA SER A 88 -5.76 -6.96 13.88
C SER A 88 -7.26 -6.70 13.92
N ASN A 89 -7.65 -5.50 13.49
CA ASN A 89 -9.05 -5.11 13.28
C ASN A 89 -9.47 -5.26 11.82
N ILE A 90 -8.55 -5.66 10.94
CA ILE A 90 -8.79 -5.87 9.52
C ILE A 90 -8.39 -7.30 9.15
N ALA A 91 -9.27 -8.03 8.50
CA ALA A 91 -8.99 -9.35 7.92
C ALA A 91 -8.68 -9.27 6.43
N GLU A 92 -9.20 -8.25 5.75
CA GLU A 92 -9.02 -7.98 4.32
C GLU A 92 -9.06 -6.47 4.06
N ALA A 93 -8.38 -6.02 3.00
CA ALA A 93 -8.50 -4.65 2.49
C ALA A 93 -8.52 -4.64 0.95
N SER A 94 -9.42 -3.85 0.36
CA SER A 94 -9.46 -3.59 -1.08
C SER A 94 -9.25 -2.10 -1.33
N ILE A 95 -8.29 -1.77 -2.18
CA ILE A 95 -7.91 -0.40 -2.51
C ILE A 95 -8.12 -0.19 -4.01
N HIS A 96 -8.92 0.81 -4.36
CA HIS A 96 -9.15 1.19 -5.76
C HIS A 96 -8.53 2.55 -6.04
N ILE A 97 -7.65 2.58 -7.04
CA ILE A 97 -6.87 3.76 -7.41
C ILE A 97 -7.24 4.15 -8.83
N LYS A 98 -8.15 5.11 -8.98
CA LYS A 98 -8.59 5.66 -10.28
C LYS A 98 -8.10 7.09 -10.51
N ASN A 99 -7.51 7.71 -9.49
CA ASN A 99 -6.98 9.06 -9.51
C ASN A 99 -5.96 9.24 -8.37
N HIS A 100 -5.39 10.45 -8.23
CA HIS A 100 -4.44 10.79 -7.18
C HIS A 100 -4.97 10.56 -5.74
N ALA A 101 -6.29 10.68 -5.54
CA ALA A 101 -6.98 10.30 -4.32
C ALA A 101 -7.51 8.86 -4.42
N PRO A 102 -7.10 7.94 -3.52
CA PRO A 102 -7.61 6.58 -3.49
C PRO A 102 -9.00 6.53 -2.82
N ASP A 103 -9.90 5.72 -3.36
CA ASP A 103 -11.14 5.35 -2.68
C ASP A 103 -10.86 4.12 -1.82
N LEU A 104 -11.06 4.23 -0.49
CA LEU A 104 -10.88 3.13 0.46
C LEU A 104 -12.25 2.60 0.89
N GLU A 105 -12.52 1.34 0.62
CA GLU A 105 -13.66 0.62 1.18
C GLU A 105 -13.15 -0.44 2.17
N PRO A 106 -13.24 -0.20 3.50
CA PRO A 106 -12.98 -1.24 4.49
C PRO A 106 -14.10 -2.27 4.44
N VAL A 107 -13.76 -3.54 4.20
CA VAL A 107 -14.71 -4.66 4.34
C VAL A 107 -14.75 -5.05 5.82
N PRO A 108 -15.89 -4.90 6.53
CA PRO A 108 -16.00 -5.35 7.92
C PRO A 108 -15.95 -6.89 8.00
N ASP A 109 -15.36 -7.41 9.09
CA ASP A 109 -15.27 -8.83 9.39
C ASP A 109 -16.61 -9.55 9.15
N PRO A 110 -16.66 -10.60 8.30
CA PRO A 110 -17.78 -11.52 8.31
C PRO A 110 -17.77 -12.25 9.66
N ILE A 111 -18.89 -12.18 10.37
CA ILE A 111 -19.16 -13.01 11.56
C ILE A 111 -18.76 -14.45 11.23
N LEU A 112 -17.92 -15.04 12.10
CA LEU A 112 -17.49 -16.44 12.08
C LEU A 112 -18.66 -17.38 11.72
N VAL A 113 -18.72 -17.83 10.47
CA VAL A 113 -19.44 -19.04 10.10
C VAL A 113 -18.39 -20.12 9.90
N ALA A 114 -18.19 -20.91 10.94
CA ALA A 114 -17.54 -22.20 10.80
C ALA A 114 -18.33 -23.02 9.77
N ASN A 115 -17.66 -23.50 8.72
CA ASN A 115 -18.01 -24.73 8.01
C ASN A 115 -16.81 -25.27 7.21
N LYS A 116 -16.80 -26.60 7.10
CA LYS A 116 -15.65 -27.48 6.92
C LYS A 116 -15.22 -27.66 5.45
N SER A 117 -13.92 -27.89 5.27
CA SER A 117 -13.24 -28.77 4.31
C SER A 117 -13.76 -28.85 2.86
N GLY A 118 -12.94 -28.37 1.93
CA GLY A 118 -12.91 -28.79 0.53
C GLY A 118 -11.49 -28.68 -0.01
N SER A 119 -10.90 -29.81 -0.36
CA SER A 119 -9.52 -29.98 -0.83
C SER A 119 -9.35 -29.74 -2.33
N ALA A 120 -8.17 -29.27 -2.68
CA ALA A 120 -7.38 -29.55 -3.88
C ALA A 120 -7.80 -28.93 -5.22
N GLY A 121 -6.91 -28.06 -5.70
CA GLY A 121 -6.82 -27.56 -7.06
C GLY A 121 -5.65 -26.58 -7.19
N GLU A 122 -4.49 -26.91 -6.61
CA GLU A 122 -3.27 -26.11 -6.75
C GLU A 122 -2.68 -26.31 -8.15
N GLY A 123 -2.92 -25.35 -9.03
CA GLY A 123 -1.96 -24.99 -10.07
C GLY A 123 -1.15 -23.82 -9.56
N HIS A 124 -0.12 -24.08 -8.73
CA HIS A 124 0.86 -23.05 -8.39
C HIS A 124 1.74 -22.80 -9.61
N GLU A 125 1.37 -21.80 -10.40
CA GLU A 125 2.30 -21.16 -11.32
C GLU A 125 3.42 -20.57 -10.46
N LEU A 126 4.64 -21.10 -10.61
CA LEU A 126 5.80 -20.69 -9.83
C LEU A 126 6.17 -19.25 -10.22
N ILE A 127 5.56 -18.26 -9.56
CA ILE A 127 5.94 -16.86 -9.67
C ILE A 127 7.40 -16.73 -9.22
N SER A 128 8.23 -16.11 -10.06
CA SER A 128 9.65 -15.92 -9.75
C SER A 128 9.84 -14.95 -8.58
N GLN A 129 10.93 -15.09 -7.82
CA GLN A 129 11.26 -14.17 -6.72
C GLN A 129 11.38 -12.70 -7.21
N ASP A 130 11.83 -12.50 -8.45
CA ASP A 130 11.94 -11.18 -9.09
C ASP A 130 10.56 -10.54 -9.36
N GLU A 131 9.57 -11.35 -9.76
CA GLU A 131 8.20 -10.89 -10.03
C GLU A 131 7.45 -10.50 -8.75
N PHE A 132 7.75 -11.21 -7.65
CA PHE A 132 7.27 -10.86 -6.31
C PHE A 132 7.82 -9.51 -5.84
N ASP A 133 9.12 -9.27 -6.08
CA ASP A 133 9.78 -8.01 -5.69
C ASP A 133 9.22 -6.81 -6.49
N ILE A 134 8.98 -6.95 -7.80
CA ILE A 134 8.38 -5.88 -8.60
C ILE A 134 6.94 -5.58 -8.17
N THR A 135 6.11 -6.58 -7.92
CA THR A 135 4.72 -6.39 -7.46
C THR A 135 4.69 -5.60 -6.15
N ARG A 136 5.57 -5.96 -5.21
CA ARG A 136 5.74 -5.23 -3.96
C ARG A 136 6.15 -3.78 -4.20
N MET A 137 7.14 -3.55 -5.07
CA MET A 137 7.60 -2.19 -5.39
C MET A 137 6.49 -1.34 -6.03
N ILE A 138 5.66 -1.93 -6.90
CA ILE A 138 4.52 -1.23 -7.50
C ILE A 138 3.51 -0.85 -6.42
N ILE A 139 3.18 -1.74 -5.48
CA ILE A 139 2.24 -1.46 -4.40
C ILE A 139 2.76 -0.36 -3.48
N GLU A 140 4.04 -0.40 -3.09
CA GLU A 140 4.68 0.66 -2.30
C GLU A 140 4.66 2.01 -3.04
N GLU A 141 4.95 2.00 -4.35
CA GLU A 141 4.91 3.20 -5.19
C GLU A 141 3.49 3.77 -5.31
N LEU A 142 2.49 2.92 -5.54
CA LEU A 142 1.08 3.29 -5.60
C LEU A 142 0.54 3.70 -4.22
N GLY A 143 1.15 3.29 -3.12
CA GLY A 143 0.84 3.78 -1.77
C GLY A 143 1.24 5.25 -1.56
N ASN A 144 2.23 5.74 -2.31
CA ASN A 144 2.75 7.10 -2.20
C ASN A 144 1.88 8.13 -2.94
N ALA A 145 1.31 9.09 -2.21
CA ALA A 145 0.47 10.14 -2.78
C ALA A 145 1.16 10.98 -3.86
N ARG A 146 2.47 11.22 -3.75
CA ARG A 146 3.22 12.02 -4.74
C ARG A 146 3.35 11.26 -6.05
N SER A 147 3.74 9.99 -5.97
CA SER A 147 3.90 9.11 -7.12
C SER A 147 2.60 8.96 -7.89
N ARG A 148 1.47 8.75 -7.18
CA ARG A 148 0.14 8.76 -7.82
C ARG A 148 -0.20 10.10 -8.46
N ALA A 149 0.07 11.22 -7.79
CA ALA A 149 -0.20 12.54 -8.37
C ALA A 149 0.57 12.75 -9.69
N VAL A 150 1.86 12.38 -9.72
CA VAL A 150 2.67 12.40 -10.94
C VAL A 150 2.08 11.48 -12.00
N LEU A 151 1.84 10.20 -11.67
CA LEU A 151 1.32 9.19 -12.59
C LEU A 151 -0.02 9.61 -13.24
N PHE A 152 -0.99 10.08 -12.44
CA PHE A 152 -2.29 10.47 -12.99
C PHE A 152 -2.28 11.82 -13.68
N SER A 153 -1.31 12.71 -13.37
CA SER A 153 -1.15 13.96 -14.13
C SER A 153 -0.78 13.70 -15.60
N ILE A 154 -0.13 12.57 -15.90
CA ILE A 154 0.32 12.20 -17.26
C ILE A 154 -0.57 11.16 -17.93
N ARG A 155 -1.76 10.87 -17.38
CA ARG A 155 -2.68 9.86 -17.92
C ARG A 155 -3.36 10.34 -19.21
N ASP A 156 -4.06 11.45 -19.12
CA ASP A 156 -4.92 11.94 -20.21
C ASP A 156 -4.14 12.79 -21.23
N SER A 157 -2.93 13.25 -20.85
CA SER A 157 -2.02 14.01 -21.70
C SER A 157 -0.59 13.71 -21.31
N ALA A 158 0.27 13.42 -22.29
CA ALA A 158 1.68 13.25 -22.06
C ALA A 158 2.35 14.57 -21.66
N LYS A 159 3.25 14.54 -20.67
CA LYS A 159 3.91 15.74 -20.12
C LYS A 159 5.37 15.44 -19.77
N ASN A 160 6.24 16.43 -19.89
CA ASN A 160 7.61 16.34 -19.40
C ASN A 160 7.72 16.75 -17.92
N SER A 161 8.87 16.49 -17.29
CA SER A 161 9.10 16.77 -15.86
C SER A 161 8.84 18.23 -15.48
N ARG A 162 9.14 19.18 -16.37
CA ARG A 162 8.92 20.62 -16.11
C ARG A 162 7.44 20.96 -16.07
N ALA A 163 6.65 20.45 -17.02
CA ALA A 163 5.21 20.66 -17.04
C ALA A 163 4.54 20.08 -15.79
N VAL A 164 4.89 18.85 -15.41
CA VAL A 164 4.37 18.20 -14.20
C VAL A 164 4.80 18.94 -12.92
N SER A 165 6.04 19.41 -12.84
CA SER A 165 6.55 20.21 -11.72
C SER A 165 5.76 21.50 -11.51
N VAL A 166 5.46 22.23 -12.58
CA VAL A 166 4.65 23.46 -12.52
C VAL A 166 3.22 23.15 -12.12
N GLU A 167 2.60 22.13 -12.72
CA GLU A 167 1.21 21.74 -12.46
C GLU A 167 0.98 21.30 -11.01
N LEU A 168 1.85 20.42 -10.50
CA LEU A 168 1.73 19.85 -9.15
C LEU A 168 2.40 20.71 -8.07
N GLN A 169 3.08 21.80 -8.44
CA GLN A 169 3.87 22.65 -7.56
C GLN A 169 4.91 21.86 -6.75
N MET A 170 5.53 20.87 -7.40
CA MET A 170 6.58 20.02 -6.82
C MET A 170 7.95 20.42 -7.36
N PRO A 171 9.05 20.25 -6.59
CA PRO A 171 10.39 20.48 -7.09
C PRO A 171 10.70 19.60 -8.30
N LEU A 172 11.43 20.15 -9.29
CA LEU A 172 11.75 19.43 -10.53
C LEU A 172 12.49 18.11 -10.28
N SER A 173 13.41 18.07 -9.32
CA SER A 173 14.14 16.85 -8.96
C SER A 173 13.18 15.75 -8.47
N VAL A 174 12.24 16.09 -7.59
CA VAL A 174 11.25 15.14 -7.06
C VAL A 174 10.37 14.57 -8.17
N VAL A 175 9.97 15.39 -9.13
CA VAL A 175 9.17 14.94 -10.27
C VAL A 175 10.00 14.05 -11.20
N SER A 176 11.24 14.42 -11.51
CA SER A 176 12.12 13.60 -12.35
C SER A 176 12.40 12.24 -11.72
N ASP A 177 12.68 12.19 -10.42
CA ASP A 177 12.90 10.94 -9.70
C ASP A 177 11.64 10.06 -9.70
N ALA A 178 10.46 10.66 -9.50
CA ALA A 178 9.19 9.95 -9.56
C ALA A 178 8.90 9.40 -10.96
N LEU A 179 9.10 10.19 -12.02
CA LEU A 179 8.89 9.75 -13.41
C LEU A 179 9.83 8.60 -13.79
N ALA A 180 11.11 8.71 -13.44
CA ALA A 180 12.08 7.64 -13.68
C ALA A 180 11.72 6.36 -12.92
N ARG A 181 11.23 6.49 -11.68
CA ARG A 181 10.78 5.33 -10.89
C ARG A 181 9.52 4.69 -11.48
N LEU A 182 8.54 5.49 -11.91
CA LEU A 182 7.33 5.00 -12.56
C LEU A 182 7.63 4.31 -13.90
N GLU A 183 8.60 4.83 -14.66
CA GLU A 183 9.11 4.21 -15.90
C GLU A 183 9.79 2.87 -15.61
N TYR A 184 10.67 2.81 -14.62
CA TYR A 184 11.33 1.58 -14.20
C TYR A 184 10.33 0.49 -13.79
N LEU A 185 9.25 0.87 -13.12
CA LEU A 185 8.17 -0.03 -12.71
C LEU A 185 7.17 -0.37 -13.83
N GLY A 186 7.38 0.15 -15.05
CA GLY A 186 6.47 -0.08 -16.18
C GLY A 186 5.11 0.60 -16.05
N LEU A 187 4.94 1.54 -15.11
CA LEU A 187 3.68 2.27 -14.88
C LEU A 187 3.55 3.50 -15.78
N ALA A 188 4.68 4.03 -16.26
CA ALA A 188 4.75 5.12 -17.22
C ALA A 188 5.71 4.78 -18.36
N GLU A 189 5.58 5.46 -19.49
CA GLU A 189 6.49 5.34 -20.61
C GLU A 189 6.91 6.70 -21.14
N LYS A 190 8.15 6.78 -21.60
CA LYS A 190 8.69 7.95 -22.27
C LYS A 190 8.33 7.92 -23.75
N LEU A 191 7.77 9.01 -24.25
CA LEU A 191 7.36 9.11 -25.65
C LEU A 191 8.53 9.47 -26.56
N VAL A 192 8.56 8.81 -27.70
CA VAL A 192 9.51 9.05 -28.80
C VAL A 192 8.76 9.66 -29.97
N ALA A 193 9.28 10.74 -30.55
CA ALA A 193 8.78 11.35 -31.78
C ALA A 193 9.90 11.39 -32.81
N ASP A 194 9.63 10.88 -34.01
CA ASP A 194 10.60 10.84 -35.12
C ASP A 194 11.95 10.20 -34.73
N GLY A 195 11.91 9.15 -33.91
CA GLY A 195 13.10 8.44 -33.42
C GLY A 195 13.89 9.17 -32.32
N ASN A 196 13.44 10.35 -31.87
CA ASN A 196 14.06 11.10 -30.77
C ASN A 196 13.19 11.11 -29.52
N GLU A 197 13.85 11.01 -28.36
CA GLU A 197 13.16 11.15 -27.07
C GLU A 197 12.59 12.55 -26.92
N THR A 198 11.28 12.65 -26.71
CA THR A 198 10.60 13.95 -26.49
C THR A 198 10.81 14.49 -25.07
N GLY A 199 11.23 13.61 -24.15
CA GLY A 199 11.26 13.88 -22.71
C GLY A 199 9.87 13.94 -22.07
N ALA A 200 8.80 13.69 -22.84
CA ALA A 200 7.44 13.59 -22.32
C ALA A 200 7.14 12.16 -21.88
N TYR A 201 6.40 12.02 -20.79
CA TYR A 201 5.94 10.76 -20.23
C TYR A 201 4.43 10.63 -20.38
N ARG A 202 3.95 9.40 -20.56
CA ARG A 202 2.53 9.04 -20.52
C ARG A 202 2.32 7.89 -19.53
N SER A 203 1.22 7.93 -18.77
CA SER A 203 0.84 6.79 -17.92
C SER A 203 0.49 5.59 -18.80
N ARG A 204 0.91 4.39 -18.38
CA ARG A 204 0.44 3.12 -18.97
C ARG A 204 -0.84 2.62 -18.34
N ILE A 205 -1.15 3.06 -17.12
CA ILE A 205 -2.32 2.58 -16.39
C ILE A 205 -3.40 3.65 -16.27
N ALA A 206 -4.65 3.21 -16.43
CA ALA A 206 -5.87 3.97 -16.16
C ALA A 206 -6.28 3.86 -14.69
N GLU A 207 -6.20 2.64 -14.15
CA GLU A 207 -6.65 2.26 -12.81
C GLU A 207 -5.77 1.15 -12.23
N ALA A 208 -5.70 1.08 -10.89
CA ALA A 208 -5.11 -0.05 -10.16
C ALA A 208 -6.04 -0.51 -9.05
N SER A 209 -6.13 -1.82 -8.84
CA SER A 209 -6.84 -2.44 -7.72
C SER A 209 -5.86 -3.29 -6.92
N ILE A 210 -5.83 -3.10 -5.61
CA ILE A 210 -4.97 -3.86 -4.70
C ILE A 210 -5.88 -4.56 -3.70
N THR A 211 -5.81 -5.90 -3.65
CA THR A 211 -6.52 -6.69 -2.64
C THR A 211 -5.50 -7.30 -1.70
N ILE A 212 -5.71 -7.14 -0.40
CA ILE A 212 -4.81 -7.62 0.64
C ILE A 212 -5.60 -8.53 1.56
N SER A 213 -5.43 -9.83 1.37
CA SER A 213 -6.02 -10.89 2.20
C SER A 213 -4.89 -11.80 2.67
N GLY A 214 -4.35 -11.53 3.86
CA GLY A 214 -3.17 -12.26 4.37
C GLY A 214 -1.85 -11.53 4.10
N SER A 215 -0.73 -12.26 4.05
CA SER A 215 0.61 -11.67 3.91
C SER A 215 0.93 -11.19 2.50
N GLU A 216 0.24 -11.72 1.49
CA GLU A 216 0.51 -11.44 0.09
C GLU A 216 -0.59 -10.59 -0.51
N PRO A 217 -0.26 -9.41 -1.06
CA PRO A 217 -1.22 -8.62 -1.80
C PRO A 217 -1.39 -9.21 -3.20
N THR A 218 -2.53 -8.91 -3.81
CA THR A 218 -2.73 -9.08 -5.24
C THR A 218 -2.89 -7.70 -5.87
N LEU A 219 -2.33 -7.54 -7.06
CA LEU A 219 -2.36 -6.29 -7.82
C LEU A 219 -3.00 -6.57 -9.19
N ALA A 220 -4.01 -5.79 -9.53
CA ALA A 220 -4.58 -5.75 -10.87
C ALA A 220 -4.41 -4.34 -11.45
N LEU A 221 -3.84 -4.25 -12.65
CA LEU A 221 -3.64 -3.00 -13.37
C LEU A 221 -4.56 -2.97 -14.60
N VAL A 222 -5.20 -1.84 -14.84
CA VAL A 222 -5.97 -1.58 -16.06
C VAL A 222 -5.16 -0.62 -16.91
N GLU A 223 -4.79 -1.02 -18.13
CA GLU A 223 -4.02 -0.19 -19.06
C GLU A 223 -4.87 0.93 -19.72
N ASN A 224 -4.20 1.98 -20.21
CA ASN A 224 -4.82 3.12 -20.94
C ASN A 224 -5.02 2.86 -22.43
#